data_AF-A0A355TX93-F1
#
_entry.id   AF-A0A355TX93-F1
#
_cell.length_a   1.000
_cell.length_b   1.000
_cell.length_c   1.000
_cell.angle_alpha   90.00
_cell.angle_beta   90.00
_cell.angle_gamma   90.00
#
_symmetry.space_group_name_H-M   'P 1'
#
loop_
_entity.id
_entity.type
_entity.pdbx_description
1 polymer ?
#
loop_
_entity_poly.entity_id
_entity_poly.type
_entity_poly.pdbx_seq_one_letter_code
_entity_poly.pdbx_strand_id
1 'polypeptide(L)'
;AGIAGGADIILLPEIPYDIDKVIRDIKARTEKGKNFSILAVAEGAISKELAALPKKQKKAALAEMKYPSISYEIAAQIEKATGQETRVTVPGHFQRGGSPDPYDRVLSTRFGVAAAQLIIDKNYGNMVALDNDKVVAVPLSKIAGKLKSVPKDSEIIATARKMGISFGD
;
A
#
# COMPACT_ATOMS: atom_id res chain seq x y z
N ALA A 1 0.75 7.82 -2.43
CA ALA A 1 1.22 7.54 -3.81
C ALA A 1 0.07 7.46 -4.81
N GLY A 2 -0.85 6.50 -4.71
CA GLY A 2 -1.92 6.32 -5.72
C GLY A 2 -2.74 7.57 -6.04
N ILE A 3 -3.31 8.25 -5.03
CA ILE A 3 -4.07 9.50 -5.23
C ILE A 3 -3.19 10.58 -5.88
N ALA A 4 -2.02 10.84 -5.29
CA ALA A 4 -1.10 11.88 -5.78
C ALA A 4 -0.55 11.62 -7.19
N GLY A 5 -0.39 10.35 -7.56
CA GLY A 5 0.09 9.92 -8.88
C GLY A 5 -1.00 9.77 -9.93
N GLY A 6 -2.26 10.08 -9.60
CA GLY A 6 -3.38 9.95 -10.54
C GLY A 6 -3.70 8.50 -10.91
N ALA A 7 -3.52 7.55 -9.98
CA ALA A 7 -3.91 6.17 -10.20
C ALA A 7 -5.44 6.05 -10.33
N ASP A 8 -5.87 5.26 -11.30
CA ASP A 8 -7.28 4.97 -11.55
C ASP A 8 -7.77 3.79 -10.71
N ILE A 9 -6.84 2.91 -10.35
CA ILE A 9 -7.08 1.74 -9.50
C ILE A 9 -5.94 1.64 -8.48
N ILE A 10 -6.27 1.49 -7.20
CA ILE A 10 -5.32 1.31 -6.10
C ILE A 10 -5.60 -0.02 -5.41
N LEU A 11 -4.63 -0.94 -5.41
CA LEU A 11 -4.79 -2.25 -4.78
C LEU A 11 -3.98 -2.31 -3.48
N LEU A 12 -4.65 -2.65 -2.37
CA LEU A 12 -4.07 -2.67 -1.03
C LEU A 12 -4.21 -4.06 -0.37
N PRO A 13 -3.30 -4.47 0.53
CA PRO A 13 -3.44 -5.71 1.30
C PRO A 13 -4.72 -5.75 2.15
N GLU A 14 -5.14 -4.59 2.67
CA GLU A 14 -6.31 -4.46 3.53
C GLU A 14 -7.63 -4.63 2.77
N ILE A 15 -7.64 -4.34 1.47
CA ILE A 15 -8.82 -4.41 0.60
C ILE A 15 -8.52 -5.45 -0.48
N PRO A 16 -8.81 -6.75 -0.22
CA PRO A 16 -8.55 -7.79 -1.19
C PRO A 16 -9.30 -7.55 -2.50
N TYR A 17 -8.58 -7.64 -3.60
CA TYR A 17 -9.11 -7.30 -4.93
C TYR A 17 -9.76 -8.50 -5.62
N ASP A 18 -10.65 -8.20 -6.53
CA ASP A 18 -11.28 -9.11 -7.48
C ASP A 18 -10.78 -8.73 -8.88
N ILE A 19 -10.06 -9.64 -9.53
CA ILE A 19 -9.46 -9.36 -10.83
C ILE A 19 -10.53 -9.04 -11.89
N ASP A 20 -11.70 -9.65 -11.82
CA ASP A 20 -12.78 -9.41 -12.78
C ASP A 20 -13.34 -8.00 -12.63
N LYS A 21 -13.37 -7.46 -11.39
CA LYS A 21 -13.71 -6.06 -11.16
C LYS A 21 -12.65 -5.10 -11.68
N VAL A 22 -11.38 -5.39 -11.46
CA VAL A 22 -10.27 -4.60 -12.02
C VAL A 22 -10.37 -4.55 -13.55
N ILE A 23 -10.57 -5.70 -14.20
CA ILE A 23 -10.76 -5.78 -15.66
C ILE A 23 -11.99 -5.00 -16.11
N ARG A 24 -13.11 -5.12 -15.38
CA ARG A 24 -14.35 -4.38 -15.67
C ARG A 24 -14.13 -2.86 -15.62
N ASP A 25 -13.43 -2.37 -14.60
CA ASP A 25 -13.16 -0.94 -14.45
C ASP A 25 -12.25 -0.42 -15.58
N ILE A 26 -11.25 -1.20 -15.99
CA ILE A 26 -10.39 -0.87 -17.14
C ILE A 26 -11.21 -0.79 -18.44
N LYS A 27 -12.09 -1.77 -18.69
CA LYS A 27 -12.97 -1.78 -19.86
C LYS A 27 -13.92 -0.59 -19.87
N ALA A 28 -14.59 -0.32 -18.74
CA ALA A 28 -15.51 0.80 -18.60
C ALA A 28 -14.81 2.16 -18.82
N ARG A 29 -13.54 2.29 -18.44
CA ARG A 29 -12.74 3.49 -18.75
C ARG A 29 -12.42 3.60 -20.23
N THR A 30 -12.06 2.49 -20.86
CA THR A 30 -11.79 2.42 -22.30
C THR A 30 -13.03 2.81 -23.11
N GLU A 31 -14.21 2.30 -22.74
CA GLU A 31 -15.51 2.64 -23.34
C GLU A 31 -15.86 4.13 -23.19
N LYS A 32 -15.39 4.79 -22.12
CA LYS A 32 -15.50 6.24 -21.92
C LYS A 32 -14.46 7.06 -22.71
N GLY A 33 -13.72 6.42 -23.62
CA GLY A 33 -12.72 7.08 -24.47
C GLY A 33 -11.41 7.42 -23.75
N LYS A 34 -11.10 6.75 -22.62
CA LYS A 34 -9.79 6.90 -21.97
C LYS A 34 -8.76 6.02 -22.66
N ASN A 35 -7.60 6.60 -22.97
CA ASN A 35 -6.53 5.92 -23.71
C ASN A 35 -5.63 5.04 -22.84
N PHE A 36 -5.68 5.21 -21.51
CA PHE A 36 -4.84 4.45 -20.59
C PHE A 36 -5.50 4.34 -19.20
N SER A 37 -4.99 3.40 -18.40
CA SER A 37 -5.32 3.27 -16.98
C SER A 37 -4.03 3.07 -16.17
N ILE A 38 -3.92 3.76 -15.05
CA ILE A 38 -2.79 3.65 -14.11
C ILE A 38 -3.23 2.84 -12.90
N LEU A 39 -2.50 1.75 -12.63
CA LEU A 39 -2.69 0.91 -11.45
C LEU A 39 -1.56 1.15 -10.46
N ALA A 40 -1.90 1.49 -9.21
CA ALA A 40 -0.96 1.52 -8.09
C ALA A 40 -1.19 0.29 -7.20
N VAL A 41 -0.24 -0.65 -7.23
CA VAL A 41 -0.37 -1.95 -6.57
C VAL A 41 0.62 -2.04 -5.41
N ALA A 42 0.11 -2.22 -4.19
CA ALA A 42 0.95 -2.51 -3.05
C ALA A 42 1.59 -3.90 -3.18
N GLU A 43 2.84 -4.08 -2.74
CA GLU A 43 3.54 -5.37 -2.85
C GLU A 43 2.82 -6.53 -2.14
N GLY A 44 2.08 -6.22 -1.08
CA GLY A 44 1.26 -7.17 -0.33
C GLY A 44 -0.20 -7.23 -0.77
N ALA A 45 -0.58 -6.59 -1.87
CA ALA A 45 -1.93 -6.69 -2.42
C ALA A 45 -2.28 -8.17 -2.65
N ILE A 46 -3.53 -8.51 -2.40
CA ILE A 46 -3.96 -9.91 -2.41
C ILE A 46 -5.35 -10.02 -3.02
N SER A 47 -5.56 -11.08 -3.78
CA SER A 47 -6.88 -11.37 -4.35
C SER A 47 -7.85 -11.85 -3.27
N LYS A 48 -9.16 -11.72 -3.51
CA LYS A 48 -10.19 -12.23 -2.59
C LYS A 48 -10.09 -13.74 -2.40
N GLU A 49 -9.73 -14.48 -3.44
CA GLU A 49 -9.55 -15.94 -3.39
C GLU A 49 -8.42 -16.29 -2.41
N LEU A 50 -7.25 -15.66 -2.56
CA LEU A 50 -6.11 -15.89 -1.68
C LEU A 50 -6.33 -15.37 -0.26
N ALA A 51 -7.09 -14.27 -0.10
CA ALA A 51 -7.44 -13.73 1.21
C ALA A 51 -8.39 -14.63 2.00
N ALA A 52 -9.24 -15.40 1.32
CA ALA A 52 -10.16 -16.35 1.93
C ALA A 52 -9.47 -17.65 2.40
N LEU A 53 -8.26 -17.95 1.90
CA LEU A 53 -7.53 -19.17 2.27
C LEU A 53 -7.01 -19.12 3.72
N PRO A 54 -6.95 -20.28 4.42
CA PRO A 54 -6.25 -20.40 5.68
C PRO A 54 -4.77 -19.99 5.57
N LYS A 55 -4.20 -19.39 6.63
CA LYS A 55 -2.81 -18.87 6.63
C LYS A 55 -1.76 -19.82 6.06
N LYS A 56 -1.85 -21.12 6.38
CA LYS A 56 -0.92 -22.15 5.89
C LYS A 56 -1.01 -22.33 4.37
N GLN A 57 -2.23 -22.40 3.84
CA GLN A 57 -2.47 -22.56 2.40
C GLN A 57 -2.15 -21.28 1.63
N LYS A 58 -2.48 -20.11 2.19
CA LYS A 58 -2.08 -18.81 1.64
C LYS A 58 -0.56 -18.70 1.48
N LYS A 59 0.21 -19.10 2.50
CA LYS A 59 1.68 -19.08 2.43
C LYS A 59 2.21 -20.04 1.35
N ALA A 60 1.60 -21.22 1.19
CA ALA A 60 1.97 -22.17 0.15
C ALA A 60 1.66 -21.61 -1.25
N ALA A 61 0.47 -21.05 -1.46
CA ALA A 61 0.08 -20.44 -2.73
C ALA A 61 1.00 -19.27 -3.13
N LEU A 62 1.38 -18.43 -2.16
CA LEU A 62 2.35 -17.35 -2.39
C LEU A 62 3.76 -17.86 -2.72
N ALA A 63 4.16 -19.03 -2.19
CA ALA A 63 5.45 -19.64 -2.50
C ALA A 63 5.48 -20.30 -3.88
N GLU A 64 4.33 -20.75 -4.39
CA GLU A 64 4.17 -21.32 -5.73
C GLU A 64 3.93 -20.27 -6.83
N MET A 65 3.93 -18.99 -6.46
CA MET A 65 3.69 -17.90 -7.39
C MET A 65 4.71 -17.90 -8.52
N LYS A 66 4.23 -18.04 -9.76
CA LYS A 66 5.07 -18.14 -10.96
C LYS A 66 5.62 -16.80 -11.45
N TYR A 67 5.02 -15.71 -10.99
CA TYR A 67 5.36 -14.36 -11.40
C TYR A 67 6.36 -13.72 -10.43
N PRO A 68 7.25 -12.83 -10.90
CA PRO A 68 8.22 -12.15 -10.02
C PRO A 68 7.56 -11.28 -8.93
N SER A 69 6.35 -10.78 -9.18
CA SER A 69 5.55 -10.03 -8.22
C SER A 69 4.07 -10.08 -8.58
N ILE A 70 3.22 -9.69 -7.62
CA ILE A 70 1.76 -9.57 -7.82
C ILE A 70 1.40 -8.64 -8.98
N SER A 71 2.20 -7.60 -9.21
CA SER A 71 1.98 -6.67 -10.32
C SER A 71 2.15 -7.34 -11.69
N TYR A 72 3.09 -8.28 -11.83
CA TYR A 72 3.26 -9.05 -13.07
C TYR A 72 2.14 -10.06 -13.30
N GLU A 73 1.64 -10.68 -12.23
CA GLU A 73 0.47 -11.57 -12.34
C GLU A 73 -0.77 -10.80 -12.80
N ILE A 74 -1.08 -9.69 -12.13
CA ILE A 74 -2.22 -8.83 -12.48
C ILE A 74 -2.09 -8.32 -13.92
N ALA A 75 -0.89 -7.89 -14.33
CA ALA A 75 -0.65 -7.45 -15.71
C ALA A 75 -0.96 -8.55 -16.72
N ALA A 76 -0.44 -9.77 -16.52
CA ALA A 76 -0.72 -10.89 -17.42
C ALA A 76 -2.22 -11.24 -17.48
N GLN A 77 -2.94 -11.13 -16.36
CA GLN A 77 -4.39 -11.33 -16.31
C GLN A 77 -5.15 -10.23 -17.08
N ILE A 78 -4.74 -8.97 -16.95
CA ILE A 78 -5.31 -7.84 -17.69
C ILE A 78 -5.06 -7.98 -19.19
N GLU A 79 -3.82 -8.25 -19.61
CA GLU A 79 -3.48 -8.41 -21.04
C GLU A 79 -4.31 -9.55 -21.66
N LYS A 80 -4.40 -10.70 -20.98
CA LYS A 80 -5.18 -11.85 -21.45
C LYS A 80 -6.67 -11.52 -21.61
N ALA A 81 -7.25 -10.71 -20.71
CA ALA A 81 -8.68 -10.44 -20.69
C ALA A 81 -9.12 -9.22 -21.53
N THR A 82 -8.20 -8.31 -21.84
CA THR A 82 -8.48 -7.04 -22.51
C THR A 82 -7.77 -6.90 -23.86
N GLY A 83 -6.68 -7.63 -24.11
CA GLY A 83 -5.81 -7.43 -25.26
C GLY A 83 -4.99 -6.13 -25.22
N GLN A 84 -5.07 -5.35 -24.12
CA GLN A 84 -4.32 -4.10 -23.96
C GLN A 84 -2.91 -4.40 -23.46
N GLU A 85 -1.90 -3.81 -24.09
CA GLU A 85 -0.50 -3.89 -23.61
C GLU A 85 -0.40 -3.33 -22.19
N THR A 86 0.11 -4.13 -21.25
CA THR A 86 0.24 -3.74 -19.84
C THR A 86 1.69 -3.71 -19.43
N ARG A 87 2.21 -2.52 -19.12
CA ARG A 87 3.59 -2.33 -18.68
C ARG A 87 3.69 -2.28 -17.16
N VAL A 88 4.57 -3.11 -16.61
CA VAL A 88 4.85 -3.14 -15.17
C VAL A 88 6.14 -2.40 -14.87
N THR A 89 6.11 -1.51 -13.88
CA THR A 89 7.29 -0.88 -13.29
C THR A 89 7.32 -1.20 -11.81
N VAL A 90 8.44 -1.77 -11.35
CA VAL A 90 8.69 -2.07 -9.92
C VAL A 90 9.86 -1.22 -9.47
N PRO A 91 9.63 -0.09 -8.78
CA PRO A 91 10.72 0.79 -8.35
C PRO A 91 11.66 0.13 -7.32
N GLY A 92 11.15 -0.85 -6.55
CA GLY A 92 11.95 -1.66 -5.63
C GLY A 92 12.75 -0.83 -4.63
N HIS A 93 14.05 -1.15 -4.50
CA HIS A 93 14.97 -0.51 -3.56
C HIS A 93 15.15 1.00 -3.79
N PHE A 94 14.84 1.51 -4.99
CA PHE A 94 14.92 2.94 -5.29
C PHE A 94 14.03 3.77 -4.34
N GLN A 95 12.90 3.21 -3.89
CA GLN A 95 11.98 3.87 -2.94
C GLN A 95 12.57 4.05 -1.54
N ARG A 96 13.64 3.32 -1.21
CA ARG A 96 14.31 3.37 0.11
C ARG A 96 15.60 4.19 0.07
N GLY A 97 15.96 4.74 -1.09
CA GLY A 97 17.13 5.58 -1.31
C GLY A 97 16.75 7.03 -1.63
N GLY A 98 17.77 7.84 -1.89
CA GLY A 98 17.61 9.27 -2.17
C GLY A 98 17.82 10.14 -0.93
N SER A 99 17.97 11.45 -1.14
CA SER A 99 18.05 12.42 -0.04
C SER A 99 16.66 12.63 0.57
N PRO A 100 16.52 12.62 1.90
CA PRO A 100 15.24 12.89 2.54
C PRO A 100 14.77 14.30 2.21
N ASP A 101 13.45 14.46 2.07
CA ASP A 101 12.83 15.76 1.85
C ASP A 101 12.88 16.64 3.14
N PRO A 102 12.52 17.93 3.08
CA PRO A 102 12.52 18.79 4.27
C PRO A 102 11.62 18.28 5.40
N TYR A 103 10.49 17.65 5.08
CA TYR A 103 9.56 17.13 6.07
C TYR A 103 10.18 15.96 6.84
N ASP A 104 10.75 14.99 6.13
CA ASP A 104 11.43 13.84 6.71
C ASP A 104 12.63 14.25 7.56
N ARG A 105 13.39 15.27 7.14
CA ARG A 105 14.51 15.81 7.92
C ARG A 105 14.04 16.39 9.25
N VAL A 106 13.03 17.25 9.22
CA VAL A 106 12.46 17.86 10.43
C VAL A 106 11.88 16.79 11.35
N LEU A 107 11.11 15.85 10.80
CA LEU A 107 10.52 14.76 11.58
C LEU A 107 11.59 13.88 12.24
N SER A 108 12.63 13.52 11.50
CA SER A 108 13.75 12.72 12.00
C SER A 108 14.49 13.44 13.14
N THR A 109 14.76 14.73 13.00
CA THR A 109 15.36 15.54 14.08
C THR A 109 14.47 15.59 15.31
N ARG A 110 13.16 15.83 15.14
CA ARG A 110 12.19 15.84 16.25
C ARG A 110 12.18 14.49 16.99
N PHE A 111 12.22 13.37 16.26
CA PHE A 111 12.29 12.04 16.84
C PHE A 111 13.59 11.78 17.58
N GLY A 112 14.74 12.17 17.01
CA GLY A 112 16.05 12.02 17.64
C GLY A 112 16.16 12.77 18.96
N VAL A 113 15.69 14.03 19.00
CA VAL A 113 15.66 14.85 20.22
C VAL A 113 14.78 14.22 21.29
N ALA A 114 13.57 13.79 20.93
CA ALA A 114 12.65 13.14 21.89
C ALA A 114 13.23 11.82 22.43
N ALA A 115 13.87 11.01 21.57
CA ALA A 115 14.52 9.78 22.01
C ALA A 115 15.68 10.05 22.98
N ALA A 116 16.51 11.06 22.71
CA ALA A 116 17.57 11.48 23.61
C ALA A 116 17.03 11.96 24.96
N GLN A 117 15.93 12.73 24.94
CA GLN A 117 15.27 13.20 26.16
C GLN A 117 14.76 12.03 27.02
N LEU A 118 14.13 11.02 26.41
CA LEU A 118 13.69 9.82 27.13
C LEU A 118 14.84 9.08 27.82
N ILE A 119 16.04 9.07 27.21
CA ILE A 119 17.23 8.46 27.82
C ILE A 119 17.72 9.27 29.02
N ILE A 120 17.76 10.60 28.90
CA ILE A 120 18.13 11.52 30.01
C ILE A 120 17.18 11.32 31.19
N ASP A 121 15.88 11.21 30.91
CA ASP A 121 14.83 11.03 31.91
C ASP A 121 14.76 9.59 32.44
N LYS A 122 15.64 8.69 31.98
CA LYS A 122 15.67 7.25 32.30
C LYS A 122 14.34 6.53 32.01
N ASN A 123 13.56 7.04 31.06
CA ASN A 123 12.27 6.51 30.65
C ASN A 123 12.40 5.50 29.50
N TYR A 124 13.00 4.35 29.81
CA TYR A 124 13.30 3.29 28.85
C TYR A 124 12.06 2.47 28.44
N GLY A 125 12.20 1.66 27.38
CA GLY A 125 11.13 0.75 26.93
C GLY A 125 10.04 1.44 26.12
N ASN A 126 10.29 2.66 25.61
CA ASN A 126 9.37 3.42 24.77
C ASN A 126 9.92 3.61 23.36
N MET A 127 9.02 3.61 22.38
CA MET A 127 9.25 4.05 21.01
C MET A 127 8.77 5.50 20.87
N VAL A 128 9.49 6.31 20.10
CA VAL A 128 9.03 7.63 19.70
C VAL A 128 8.12 7.51 18.48
N ALA A 129 6.95 8.15 18.51
CA ALA A 129 6.00 8.18 17.42
C ALA A 129 5.46 9.60 17.18
N LEU A 130 4.87 9.81 16.00
CA LEU A 130 4.08 11.01 15.70
C LEU A 130 2.59 10.67 15.83
N ASP A 131 1.88 11.40 16.67
CA ASP A 131 0.43 11.32 16.85
C ASP A 131 -0.18 12.73 16.76
N ASN A 132 -1.02 12.98 15.76
CA ASN A 132 -1.63 14.29 15.49
C ASN A 132 -0.62 15.46 15.55
N ASP A 133 0.50 15.30 14.84
CA ASP A 133 1.65 16.23 14.79
C ASP A 133 2.37 16.46 16.14
N LYS A 134 2.10 15.63 17.15
CA LYS A 134 2.83 15.64 18.42
C LYS A 134 3.77 14.45 18.48
N VAL A 135 4.99 14.70 18.94
CA VAL A 135 5.95 13.62 19.21
C VAL A 135 5.61 13.03 20.58
N VAL A 136 5.33 11.73 20.62
CA VAL A 136 4.86 11.03 21.82
C VAL A 136 5.74 9.80 22.10
N ALA A 137 5.86 9.47 23.38
CA ALA A 137 6.47 8.23 23.82
C ALA A 137 5.40 7.13 23.94
N VAL A 138 5.61 6.01 23.26
CA VAL A 138 4.67 4.88 23.25
C VAL A 138 5.38 3.64 23.81
N PRO A 139 4.87 3.00 24.88
CA PRO A 139 5.47 1.79 25.42
C PRO A 139 5.59 0.68 24.37
N LEU A 140 6.77 0.09 24.24
CA LEU A 140 7.05 -0.99 23.28
C LEU A 140 6.11 -2.18 23.50
N SER A 141 5.77 -2.48 24.75
CA SER A 141 4.82 -3.55 25.11
C SER A 141 3.42 -3.37 24.52
N LYS A 142 3.00 -2.14 24.22
CA LYS A 142 1.69 -1.86 23.59
C LYS A 142 1.68 -2.09 22.09
N ILE A 143 2.83 -1.96 21.42
CA ILE A 143 2.95 -1.97 19.96
C ILE A 143 3.64 -3.22 19.41
N ALA A 144 4.40 -3.94 20.23
CA ALA A 144 5.11 -5.14 19.81
C ALA A 144 4.14 -6.17 19.22
N GLY A 145 4.44 -6.64 18.02
CA GLY A 145 3.63 -7.63 17.29
C GLY A 145 2.35 -7.07 16.64
N LYS A 146 2.08 -5.76 16.73
CA LYS A 146 0.95 -5.13 16.04
C LYS A 146 1.41 -4.45 14.76
N LEU A 147 0.56 -4.51 13.74
CA LEU A 147 0.77 -3.83 12.46
C LEU A 147 -0.15 -2.61 12.38
N LYS A 148 0.37 -1.48 11.90
CA LYS A 148 -0.45 -0.32 11.53
C LYS A 148 -0.96 -0.54 10.11
N SER A 149 -2.24 -0.88 9.99
CA SER A 149 -2.92 -1.05 8.70
C SER A 149 -3.62 0.24 8.27
N VAL A 150 -3.96 0.33 6.98
CA VAL A 150 -4.83 1.39 6.47
C VAL A 150 -6.29 1.07 6.85
N PRO A 151 -6.99 1.91 7.63
CA PRO A 151 -8.40 1.67 7.94
C PRO A 151 -9.26 1.82 6.69
N LYS A 152 -10.15 0.86 6.44
CA LYS A 152 -11.03 0.84 5.25
C LYS A 152 -12.03 2.00 5.21
N ASP A 153 -12.39 2.48 6.39
CA ASP A 153 -13.30 3.58 6.68
C ASP A 153 -12.58 4.92 6.87
N SER A 154 -11.28 4.98 6.60
CA SER A 154 -10.52 6.24 6.70
C SER A 154 -10.95 7.26 5.64
N GLU A 155 -10.84 8.54 6.01
CA GLU A 155 -11.16 9.66 5.13
C GLU A 155 -10.41 9.59 3.79
N ILE A 156 -9.14 9.17 3.79
CA ILE A 156 -8.33 9.08 2.58
C ILE A 156 -8.84 8.02 1.59
N ILE A 157 -9.36 6.89 2.08
CA ILE A 157 -10.00 5.86 1.24
C ILE A 157 -11.32 6.39 0.69
N ALA A 158 -12.13 7.06 1.52
CA ALA A 158 -13.38 7.67 1.09
C ALA A 158 -13.14 8.75 0.01
N THR A 159 -12.11 9.58 0.18
CA THR A 159 -11.70 10.59 -0.80
C THR A 159 -11.28 9.96 -2.12
N ALA A 160 -10.44 8.93 -2.10
CA ALA A 160 -10.05 8.20 -3.32
C ALA A 160 -11.28 7.65 -4.07
N ARG A 161 -12.22 7.01 -3.36
CA ARG A 161 -13.44 6.48 -3.97
C ARG A 161 -14.31 7.58 -4.57
N LYS A 162 -14.48 8.71 -3.86
CA LYS A 162 -15.26 9.86 -4.35
C LYS A 162 -14.62 10.52 -5.58
N MET A 163 -13.30 10.47 -5.72
CA MET A 163 -12.58 10.88 -6.93
C MET A 163 -12.77 9.90 -8.10
N GLY A 164 -13.42 8.76 -7.88
CA GLY A 164 -13.64 7.73 -8.90
C GLY A 164 -12.53 6.69 -9.01
N ILE A 165 -11.62 6.63 -8.02
CA ILE A 165 -10.56 5.61 -7.96
C ILE A 165 -11.15 4.29 -7.46
N SER A 166 -10.91 3.21 -8.20
CA SER A 166 -11.31 1.86 -7.80
C SER A 166 -10.31 1.23 -6.84
N PHE A 167 -10.79 0.38 -5.93
CA PHE A 167 -9.95 -0.47 -5.08
C PHE A 167 -10.02 -1.96 -5.47
N GLY A 168 -10.68 -2.27 -6.59
CA GLY A 168 -10.86 -3.63 -7.09
C GLY A 168 -11.79 -4.49 -6.22
N ASP A 169 -12.58 -3.92 -5.30
CA ASP A 169 -13.44 -4.65 -4.37
C ASP A 169 -14.92 -4.70 -4.77
#